data_AF-A0A496TK71-F1
#
_entry.id   AF-A0A496TK71-F1
#
_cell.length_a   1.000
_cell.length_b   1.000
_cell.length_c   1.000
_cell.angle_alpha   90.00
_cell.angle_beta   90.00
_cell.angle_gamma   90.00
#
_symmetry.space_group_name_H-M   'P 1'
#
loop_
_entity.id
_entity.type
_entity.pdbx_description
1 polymer ?
#
loop_
_entity_poly.entity_id
_entity_poly.type
_entity_poly.pdbx_seq_one_letter_code
_entity_poly.pdbx_strand_id
1 'polypeptide(L)'
;MELNEYSFKIADEPDTFMSLSNFVPSGRDPVEGCYNIITKYGKLGGDYAKSAIEDEHQLIPFKKPIIMFSAGSFFEVRNNYPEFFGCLLKDIHKNGKIVHYGLAFPLYFKRGKNEGI
;
A
#
# COMPACT_ATOMS: atom_id res chain seq x y z
N MET A 1 2.93 -8.24 -29.52
CA MET A 1 1.81 -8.19 -28.57
C MET A 1 1.46 -6.72 -28.40
N GLU A 2 0.32 -6.28 -28.90
CA GLU A 2 -0.17 -4.92 -28.66
C GLU A 2 -0.69 -4.83 -27.22
N LEU A 3 -0.22 -3.82 -26.49
CA LEU A 3 -0.73 -3.48 -25.17
C LEU A 3 -1.83 -2.44 -25.38
N ASN A 4 -3.06 -2.81 -25.05
CA ASN A 4 -4.18 -1.87 -25.04
C ASN A 4 -4.38 -1.35 -23.61
N GLU A 5 -4.53 -0.04 -23.47
CA GLU A 5 -4.87 0.57 -22.20
C GLU A 5 -6.30 0.16 -21.79
N TYR A 6 -6.47 -0.22 -20.53
CA TYR A 6 -7.78 -0.53 -19.96
C TYR A 6 -8.05 0.41 -18.79
N SER A 7 -9.18 1.09 -18.83
CA SER A 7 -9.68 1.92 -17.74
C SER A 7 -10.79 1.20 -16.99
N PHE A 8 -10.68 1.12 -15.67
CA PHE A 8 -11.77 0.64 -14.84
C PHE A 8 -12.94 1.61 -14.87
N LYS A 9 -14.16 1.08 -14.91
CA LYS A 9 -15.36 1.88 -14.68
C LYS A 9 -15.40 2.28 -13.21
N ILE A 10 -15.40 3.57 -12.94
CA ILE A 10 -15.55 4.15 -11.60
C ILE A 10 -17.02 4.54 -11.41
N ALA A 11 -17.55 4.36 -10.21
CA ALA A 11 -18.93 4.74 -9.89
C ALA A 11 -19.10 6.28 -9.86
N ASP A 12 -20.29 6.77 -10.21
CA ASP A 12 -20.65 8.17 -10.01
C ASP A 12 -20.73 8.47 -8.50
N GLU A 13 -19.99 9.50 -8.07
CA GLU A 13 -19.87 9.90 -6.66
C GLU A 13 -19.49 8.71 -5.74
N PRO A 14 -18.26 8.17 -5.87
CA PRO A 14 -17.86 6.99 -5.12
C PRO A 14 -17.62 7.33 -3.66
N ASP A 15 -18.26 6.64 -2.73
CA ASP A 15 -18.10 6.91 -1.28
C ASP A 15 -16.99 6.07 -0.62
N THR A 16 -16.39 5.16 -1.38
CA THR A 16 -15.46 4.16 -0.88
C THR A 16 -14.31 3.94 -1.87
N PHE A 17 -13.11 3.66 -1.38
CA PHE A 17 -12.03 3.07 -2.18
C PHE A 17 -11.65 1.70 -1.64
N MET A 18 -11.31 0.78 -2.54
CA MET A 18 -10.67 -0.50 -2.23
C MET A 18 -9.23 -0.46 -2.73
N SER A 19 -8.26 -0.91 -1.93
CA SER A 19 -6.89 -1.07 -2.41
C SER A 19 -6.72 -2.38 -3.18
N LEU A 20 -6.16 -2.30 -4.38
CA LEU A 20 -5.73 -3.47 -5.18
C LEU A 20 -4.28 -3.88 -4.88
N SER A 21 -3.59 -3.13 -4.03
CA SER A 21 -2.25 -3.45 -3.53
C SER A 21 -2.24 -3.55 -2.00
N ASN A 22 -1.20 -4.18 -1.45
CA ASN A 22 -0.92 -4.03 -0.02
C ASN A 22 -0.32 -2.64 0.20
N PHE A 23 -0.76 -1.93 1.23
CA PHE A 23 -0.31 -0.55 1.48
C PHE A 23 -0.11 -0.25 2.96
N VAL A 24 0.63 0.81 3.27
CA VAL A 24 0.87 1.32 4.62
C VAL A 24 0.19 2.68 4.71
N PRO A 25 -0.81 2.87 5.59
CA PRO A 25 -1.57 4.11 5.61
C PRO A 25 -0.69 5.31 6.00
N SER A 26 -1.04 6.48 5.47
CA SER A 26 -0.54 7.77 5.97
C SER A 26 -1.44 8.29 7.10
N GLY A 27 -0.97 9.27 7.88
CA GLY A 27 -1.78 9.92 8.92
C GLY A 27 -2.97 10.74 8.39
N ARG A 28 -3.10 10.88 7.06
CA ARG A 28 -4.23 11.57 6.39
C ARG A 28 -5.22 10.60 5.76
N ASP A 29 -4.93 9.31 5.78
CA ASP A 29 -5.77 8.31 5.14
C ASP A 29 -7.03 8.05 5.97
N PRO A 30 -8.15 7.67 5.32
CA PRO A 30 -9.35 7.33 6.05
C PRO A 30 -9.16 6.12 6.97
N VAL A 31 -9.89 6.11 8.09
CA VAL A 31 -9.79 5.05 9.12
C VAL A 31 -10.98 4.10 9.13
N GLU A 32 -12.14 4.57 8.66
CA GLU A 32 -13.38 3.78 8.62
C GLU A 32 -13.39 2.86 7.41
N GLY A 33 -13.61 1.56 7.61
CA GLY A 33 -13.52 0.59 6.53
C GLY A 33 -13.60 -0.86 6.99
N CYS A 34 -13.39 -1.78 6.06
CA CYS A 34 -13.20 -3.20 6.35
C CYS A 34 -11.87 -3.63 5.72
N TYR A 35 -11.00 -4.20 6.54
CA TYR A 35 -9.63 -4.48 6.14
C TYR A 35 -9.09 -5.73 6.83
N ASN A 36 -8.12 -6.34 6.16
CA ASN A 36 -7.25 -7.33 6.76
C ASN A 36 -5.84 -6.75 6.86
N ILE A 37 -5.09 -7.20 7.86
CA ILE A 37 -3.73 -6.78 8.09
C ILE A 37 -2.79 -7.96 7.80
N ILE A 38 -1.67 -7.67 7.16
CA ILE A 38 -0.57 -8.61 6.96
C ILE A 38 0.72 -8.04 7.52
N THR A 39 1.65 -8.92 7.88
CA THR A 39 3.05 -8.54 8.14
C THR A 39 3.92 -8.99 6.97
N LYS A 40 4.65 -8.06 6.36
CA LYS A 40 5.58 -8.32 5.28
C LYS A 40 7.02 -8.38 5.79
N TYR A 41 7.68 -9.49 5.53
CA TYR A 41 9.11 -9.70 5.79
C TYR A 41 9.88 -9.56 4.48
N GLY A 42 10.38 -8.35 4.22
CA GLY A 42 11.05 -8.03 2.95
C GLY A 42 12.52 -8.42 2.94
N LYS A 43 12.97 -9.10 1.88
CA LYS A 43 14.39 -9.24 1.54
C LYS A 43 14.75 -8.19 0.47
N LEU A 44 15.95 -7.64 0.55
CA LEU A 44 16.51 -6.79 -0.50
C LEU A 44 16.76 -7.62 -1.76
N GLY A 45 16.77 -6.96 -2.92
CA GLY A 45 17.03 -7.59 -4.22
C GLY A 45 18.43 -7.27 -4.74
N GLY A 46 18.86 -7.99 -5.78
CA GLY A 46 20.12 -7.72 -6.47
C GLY A 46 21.35 -7.85 -5.57
N ASP A 47 22.31 -6.94 -5.73
CA ASP A 47 23.58 -6.95 -5.00
C ASP A 47 23.39 -6.70 -3.50
N TYR A 48 22.38 -5.91 -3.11
CA TYR A 48 22.04 -5.68 -1.70
C TYR A 48 21.55 -6.94 -0.97
N ALA A 49 21.24 -8.02 -1.70
CA ALA A 49 20.90 -9.31 -1.11
C ALA A 49 22.12 -10.23 -0.89
N LYS A 50 23.26 -9.89 -1.50
CA LYS A 50 24.44 -10.77 -1.65
C LYS A 50 25.71 -10.17 -1.04
N SER A 51 25.84 -8.85 -1.03
CA SER A 51 26.98 -8.13 -0.48
C SER A 51 26.51 -7.02 0.48
N ALA A 52 27.39 -6.63 1.39
CA ALA A 52 27.15 -5.46 2.23
C ALA A 52 26.97 -4.22 1.35
N ILE A 53 26.07 -3.32 1.76
CA ILE A 53 25.85 -2.05 1.08
C ILE A 53 27.02 -1.13 1.42
N GLU A 54 27.39 -0.22 0.51
CA GLU A 54 28.33 0.86 0.84
C GLU A 54 27.84 1.58 2.12
N ASP A 55 28.77 1.81 3.05
CA ASP A 55 28.56 2.31 4.43
C ASP A 55 28.03 1.28 5.45
N GLU A 56 27.72 0.05 5.06
CA GLU A 56 27.39 -1.05 5.99
C GLU A 56 28.61 -1.97 6.20
N HIS A 57 29.03 -2.15 7.45
CA HIS A 57 30.13 -3.08 7.79
C HIS A 57 29.74 -4.57 7.76
N GLN A 58 28.46 -4.87 7.52
CA GLN A 58 27.91 -6.24 7.55
C GLN A 58 26.83 -6.37 6.48
N LEU A 59 26.65 -7.59 5.97
CA LEU A 59 25.54 -7.93 5.08
C LEU A 59 24.23 -7.97 5.88
N ILE A 60 23.32 -7.02 5.60
CA ILE A 60 21.98 -6.98 6.17
C ILE A 60 20.99 -7.07 5.00
N PRO A 61 20.51 -8.27 4.63
CA PRO A 61 19.70 -8.43 3.43
C PRO A 61 18.19 -8.28 3.71
N PHE A 62 17.78 -8.01 4.95
CA PHE A 62 16.38 -8.02 5.37
C PHE A 62 15.93 -6.66 5.91
N LYS A 63 14.74 -6.24 5.48
CA LYS A 63 14.02 -5.10 6.05
C LYS A 63 13.41 -5.47 7.41
N LYS A 64 13.21 -4.47 8.26
CA LYS A 64 12.35 -4.59 9.46
C LYS A 64 10.95 -5.08 9.03
N PRO A 65 10.23 -5.87 9.85
CA PRO A 65 8.86 -6.29 9.54
C PRO A 65 7.93 -5.08 9.35
N ILE A 66 7.06 -5.14 8.35
CA ILE A 66 6.15 -4.03 8.01
C ILE A 66 4.72 -4.52 8.13
N ILE A 67 3.90 -3.80 8.91
CA ILE A 67 2.47 -4.03 9.00
C ILE A 67 1.80 -3.27 7.84
N MET A 68 0.96 -3.96 7.07
CA MET A 68 0.29 -3.42 5.90
C MET A 68 -1.19 -3.82 5.90
N PHE A 69 -2.05 -2.98 5.35
CA PHE A 69 -3.37 -3.43 4.91
C PHE A 69 -3.23 -4.29 3.67
N SER A 70 -4.00 -5.38 3.60
CA SER A 70 -3.96 -6.27 2.44
C SER A 70 -4.77 -5.70 1.27
N ALA A 71 -4.41 -6.10 0.05
CA ALA A 71 -5.29 -5.92 -1.10
C ALA A 71 -6.70 -6.48 -0.81
N GLY A 72 -7.73 -5.81 -1.33
CA GLY A 72 -9.13 -6.06 -1.03
C GLY A 72 -9.67 -5.30 0.19
N SER A 73 -8.80 -4.70 1.01
CA SER A 73 -9.22 -3.79 2.08
C SER A 73 -9.84 -2.52 1.48
N PHE A 74 -10.91 -2.02 2.10
CA PHE A 74 -11.61 -0.82 1.64
C PHE A 74 -11.89 0.16 2.77
N PHE A 75 -11.98 1.44 2.42
CA PHE A 75 -12.16 2.54 3.37
C PHE A 75 -13.11 3.62 2.82
N GLU A 76 -13.86 4.24 3.70
CA GLU A 76 -14.83 5.29 3.39
C GLU A 76 -14.13 6.63 3.15
N VAL A 77 -14.38 7.27 2.01
CA VAL A 77 -13.68 8.50 1.55
C VAL A 77 -14.61 9.71 1.51
N ARG A 78 -15.67 9.72 2.33
CA ARG A 78 -16.75 10.72 2.31
C ARG A 78 -16.19 12.15 2.26
N ASN A 79 -16.32 12.79 1.10
CA ASN A 79 -15.86 14.15 0.80
C ASN A 79 -14.34 14.40 0.90
N ASN A 80 -13.51 13.36 0.95
CA ASN A 80 -12.05 13.47 0.94
C ASN A 80 -11.46 12.47 -0.05
N TYR A 81 -11.01 12.97 -1.20
CA TYR A 81 -10.30 12.19 -2.21
C TYR A 81 -8.84 12.66 -2.28
N PRO A 82 -7.96 12.13 -1.41
CA PRO A 82 -6.54 12.32 -1.56
C PRO A 82 -6.08 11.91 -2.96
N GLU A 83 -5.06 12.60 -3.48
CA GLU A 83 -4.41 12.22 -4.73
C GLU A 83 -3.84 10.79 -4.67
N PHE A 84 -3.43 10.36 -3.48
CA PHE A 84 -2.95 9.00 -3.21
C PHE A 84 -3.28 8.58 -1.77
N PHE A 85 -3.39 7.27 -1.56
CA PHE A 85 -3.44 6.69 -0.22
C PHE A 85 -2.15 5.93 0.06
N GLY A 86 -1.79 5.90 1.33
CA GLY A 86 -0.61 5.25 1.86
C GLY A 86 0.63 6.14 1.84
N CYS A 87 1.78 5.53 2.09
CA CYS A 87 3.04 6.26 2.18
C CYS A 87 4.26 5.46 1.71
N LEU A 88 5.33 6.19 1.38
CA LEU A 88 6.66 5.60 1.22
C LEU A 88 7.29 5.45 2.61
N LEU A 89 7.37 4.22 3.10
CA LEU A 89 7.88 3.95 4.44
C LEU A 89 9.40 4.03 4.47
N LYS A 90 9.92 4.85 5.39
CA LYS A 90 11.36 5.06 5.65
C LYS A 90 11.75 4.37 6.95
N ASP A 91 13.06 4.33 7.24
CA ASP A 91 13.61 3.70 8.45
C ASP A 91 13.18 2.22 8.63
N ILE A 92 13.13 1.49 7.53
CA ILE A 92 12.83 0.05 7.51
C ILE A 92 14.09 -0.81 7.36
N HIS A 93 15.26 -0.18 7.46
CA HIS A 93 16.57 -0.82 7.36
C HIS A 93 17.61 0.05 8.08
N LYS A 94 18.80 -0.50 8.36
CA LYS A 94 19.92 0.28 8.93
C LYS A 94 20.37 1.39 7.97
N ASN A 95 20.55 1.06 6.68
CA ASN A 95 20.73 2.08 5.65
C ASN A 95 19.42 2.85 5.36
N GLY A 96 19.41 4.14 5.71
CA GLY A 96 18.26 5.04 5.55
C GLY A 96 17.84 5.32 4.10
N LYS A 97 18.63 4.94 3.10
CA LYS A 97 18.25 5.01 1.68
C LYS A 97 17.28 3.90 1.27
N ILE A 98 17.19 2.82 2.05
CA ILE A 98 16.27 1.72 1.79
C ILE A 98 14.88 2.09 2.32
N VAL A 99 13.92 2.11 1.39
CA VAL A 99 12.52 2.44 1.65
C VAL A 99 11.59 1.30 1.24
N HIS A 100 10.32 1.39 1.63
CA HIS A 100 9.28 0.47 1.17
C HIS A 100 8.13 1.23 0.52
N TYR A 101 7.77 0.83 -0.70
CA TYR A 101 6.58 1.33 -1.39
C TYR A 101 5.33 0.82 -0.67
N GLY A 102 4.58 1.71 -0.05
CA GLY A 102 3.35 1.42 0.67
C GLY A 102 2.18 2.25 0.20
N LEU A 103 2.15 2.67 -1.09
CA LEU A 103 0.99 3.34 -1.66
C LEU A 103 -0.08 2.32 -2.09
N ALA A 104 -1.34 2.67 -1.86
CA ALA A 104 -2.47 1.91 -2.36
C ALA A 104 -2.59 2.06 -3.88
N PHE A 105 -3.13 1.03 -4.53
CA PHE A 105 -3.64 1.16 -5.88
C PHE A 105 -5.17 1.20 -5.81
N PRO A 106 -5.80 2.40 -5.76
CA PRO A 106 -7.19 2.53 -5.38
C PRO A 106 -8.13 2.20 -6.54
N LEU A 107 -9.19 1.46 -6.22
CA LEU A 107 -10.38 1.30 -7.04
C LEU A 107 -11.56 1.93 -6.31
N TYR A 108 -12.16 2.95 -6.92
CA TYR A 108 -13.27 3.69 -6.33
C TYR A 108 -14.61 3.06 -6.72
N PHE A 109 -15.48 2.89 -5.72
CA PHE A 109 -16.81 2.32 -5.91
C PHE A 109 -17.82 2.93 -4.93
N LYS A 110 -19.10 2.68 -5.19
CA LYS A 110 -20.20 3.09 -4.32
C LYS A 110 -20.69 1.88 -3.55
N ARG A 111 -20.69 1.93 -2.22
CA ARG A 111 -21.20 0.83 -1.40
C ARG A 111 -22.73 0.80 -1.48
N GLY A 112 -23.30 -0.38 -1.73
CA GLY A 112 -24.74 -0.57 -1.59
C GLY A 112 -25.17 -0.32 -0.15
N LYS A 113 -26.35 0.26 0.07
CA LYS A 113 -26.94 0.28 1.40
C LYS A 113 -27.30 -1.14 1.77
N ASN A 114 -26.77 -1.66 2.88
CA ASN A 114 -27.31 -2.86 3.48
C ASN A 114 -28.67 -2.49 4.07
N GLU A 115 -29.74 -2.76 3.32
CA GLU A 115 -31.07 -2.91 3.90
C GLU A 115 -31.01 -4.20 4.72
N GLY A 116 -30.88 -4.06 6.04
CA GLY A 116 -30.73 -5.19 6.95
C GLY A 116 -31.84 -6.24 6.74
N ILE A 117 -31.46 -7.50 6.83
CA ILE A 117 -32.40 -8.63 7.01
C ILE A 117 -32.94 -8.56 8.44
#